data_AF-A0A838PLV1-F1
#
_entry.id   AF-A0A838PLV1-F1
#
_cell.length_a   1.000
_cell.length_b   1.000
_cell.length_c   1.000
_cell.angle_alpha   90.00
_cell.angle_beta   90.00
_cell.angle_gamma   90.00
#
_symmetry.space_group_name_H-M   'P 1'
#
loop_
_entity.id
_entity.type
_entity.pdbx_description
1 polymer ?
#
loop_
_entity_poly.entity_id
_entity_poly.type
_entity_poly.pdbx_seq_one_letter_code
_entity_poly.pdbx_strand_id
1 'polypeptide(L)'
;MKQYFLVPLAALLVFLVTGAWMNGMIPDLFPNLRLKMLGNGFKIRNLRHKPRSFKQVMMLAMNVGFISTTYATVIRADGRVEDLGMISRRVVTNVGANAVASAFNGAFTLSDFDFHGSGTGITAEAVGDTALVTEVATRATGTASNPTAPTYRSVGTVTYAASFAITEHGLFSASTSGTLFDRSVFAAINVANGDSIQFTYTLTVSSGG
;
A
#
# COMPACT_ATOMS: atom_id res chain seq x y z
N MET A 1 -10.49 43.17 48.81
CA MET A 1 -10.61 43.46 47.38
C MET A 1 -9.21 43.71 46.83
N LYS A 2 -8.74 42.96 45.82
CA LYS A 2 -7.47 43.25 45.12
C LYS A 2 -7.80 43.52 43.65
N GLN A 3 -7.44 44.70 43.18
CA GLN A 3 -7.62 45.16 41.80
C GLN A 3 -6.48 44.64 40.92
N TYR A 4 -6.79 44.15 39.73
CA TYR A 4 -5.83 43.74 38.71
C TYR A 4 -5.78 44.82 37.62
N PHE A 5 -4.62 45.46 37.44
CA PHE A 5 -4.37 46.40 36.34
C PHE A 5 -3.92 45.64 35.09
N LEU A 6 -4.58 45.92 33.96
CA LEU A 6 -4.23 45.43 32.61
C LEU A 6 -3.08 46.27 32.02
N VAL A 7 -2.04 45.60 31.52
CA VAL A 7 -0.94 46.26 30.77
C VAL A 7 -1.19 46.08 29.26
N PRO A 8 -1.02 47.13 28.43
CA PRO A 8 -1.49 47.13 27.04
C PRO A 8 -0.56 46.40 26.06
N LEU A 9 -1.18 45.91 24.97
CA LEU A 9 -0.67 45.00 23.93
C LEU A 9 0.55 45.50 23.11
N ALA A 10 0.96 46.76 23.27
CA ALA A 10 2.04 47.36 22.48
C ALA A 10 3.46 46.91 22.89
N ALA A 11 3.63 46.25 24.04
CA ALA A 11 4.93 45.80 24.53
C ALA A 11 5.39 44.43 23.96
N LEU A 12 4.56 43.75 23.17
CA LEU A 12 4.81 42.36 22.74
C LEU A 12 5.74 42.23 21.53
N LEU A 13 6.01 43.31 20.77
CA LEU A 13 6.65 43.19 19.45
C LEU A 13 8.17 43.47 19.42
N VAL A 14 8.77 43.98 20.50
CA VAL A 14 10.20 44.35 20.52
C VAL A 14 11.11 43.22 21.05
N PHE A 15 10.54 42.12 21.56
CA PHE A 15 11.27 41.09 22.32
C PHE A 15 11.83 39.90 21.50
N LEU A 16 11.85 39.98 20.16
CA LEU A 16 12.25 38.84 19.31
C LEU A 16 13.68 38.89 18.73
N VAL A 17 14.49 39.93 19.00
CA VAL A 17 15.72 40.17 18.20
C VAL A 17 17.05 40.04 18.95
N THR A 18 17.15 40.13 20.28
CA THR A 18 18.47 40.35 20.91
C THR A 18 18.92 39.36 22.00
N GLY A 19 18.36 38.15 22.07
CA GLY A 19 19.07 36.93 22.55
C GLY A 19 19.85 36.99 23.88
N ALA A 20 19.58 37.94 24.75
CA ALA A 20 20.26 38.13 26.02
C ALA A 20 19.21 38.37 27.10
N TRP A 21 19.45 37.81 28.28
CA TRP A 21 18.59 37.86 29.48
C TRP A 21 17.50 36.79 29.61
N MET A 22 17.89 35.51 29.54
CA MET A 22 17.08 34.40 30.08
C MET A 22 17.45 33.97 31.53
N ASN A 23 18.38 34.65 32.21
CA ASN A 23 18.90 34.18 33.50
C ASN A 23 18.30 34.85 34.76
N GLY A 24 17.33 35.77 34.64
CA GLY A 24 16.91 36.58 35.80
C GLY A 24 15.44 36.53 36.22
N MET A 25 14.51 36.06 35.37
CA MET A 25 13.10 36.44 35.53
C MET A 25 12.08 35.31 35.34
N ILE A 26 12.44 34.08 35.70
CA ILE A 26 11.51 32.95 35.72
C ILE A 26 11.64 32.09 37.00
N PRO A 27 11.29 32.60 38.19
CA PRO A 27 10.95 31.67 39.27
C PRO A 27 9.44 31.46 39.45
N ASP A 28 8.59 32.48 39.26
CA ASP A 28 7.31 32.46 39.98
C ASP A 28 6.02 32.36 39.14
N LEU A 29 6.08 32.38 37.80
CA LEU A 29 4.83 32.39 37.01
C LEU A 29 4.34 31.03 36.50
N PHE A 30 5.16 29.97 36.49
CA PHE A 30 4.70 28.65 36.02
C PHE A 30 5.47 27.47 36.65
N PRO A 31 5.19 27.08 37.91
CA PRO A 31 5.80 25.90 38.52
C PRO A 31 5.51 24.59 37.74
N ASN A 32 4.42 24.56 36.96
CA ASN A 32 3.96 23.37 36.25
C ASN A 32 4.32 23.32 34.75
N LEU A 33 4.85 24.39 34.13
CA LEU A 33 5.38 24.30 32.76
C LEU A 33 6.81 23.75 32.74
N ARG A 34 7.63 24.14 33.73
CA ARG A 34 9.04 23.73 33.78
C ARG A 34 9.20 22.23 33.98
N LEU A 35 8.35 21.61 34.80
CA LEU A 35 8.39 20.17 35.09
C LEU A 35 7.94 19.31 33.89
N LYS A 36 6.96 19.78 33.09
CA LYS A 36 6.50 19.08 31.87
C LYS A 36 7.48 19.17 30.69
N MET A 37 8.31 20.21 30.66
CA MET A 37 9.36 20.37 29.64
C MET A 37 10.65 19.61 29.98
N LEU A 38 11.01 19.50 31.27
CA LEU A 38 12.20 18.76 31.71
C LEU A 38 12.09 17.24 31.47
N GLY A 39 10.89 16.66 31.54
CA GLY A 39 10.66 15.23 31.24
C GLY A 39 10.57 14.87 29.75
N ASN A 40 10.45 15.87 28.86
CA ASN A 40 10.20 15.67 27.43
C ASN A 40 11.28 16.30 26.53
N GLY A 41 12.45 16.64 27.08
CA GLY A 41 13.57 17.21 26.31
C GLY A 41 13.99 16.34 25.12
N PHE A 42 13.78 15.02 25.18
CA PHE A 42 13.96 14.12 24.04
C PHE A 42 12.91 14.35 22.93
N LYS A 43 11.62 14.51 23.29
CA LYS A 43 10.53 14.75 22.32
C LYS A 43 10.67 16.08 21.59
N ILE A 44 11.13 17.14 22.28
CA ILE A 44 11.35 18.48 21.71
C ILE A 44 12.56 18.45 20.76
N ARG A 45 13.66 17.79 21.14
CA ARG A 45 14.82 17.57 20.26
C ARG A 45 14.47 16.72 19.04
N ASN A 46 13.54 15.76 19.19
CA ASN A 46 13.07 14.92 18.09
C ASN A 46 12.10 15.64 17.14
N LEU A 47 11.61 16.85 17.46
CA LEU A 47 10.78 17.65 16.54
C LEU A 47 11.54 18.00 15.25
N ARG A 48 12.87 18.06 15.29
CA ARG A 48 13.72 18.28 14.11
C ARG A 48 13.59 17.18 13.05
N HIS A 49 13.08 15.99 13.40
CA HIS A 49 12.87 14.88 12.48
C HIS A 49 11.44 14.84 11.91
N LYS A 50 10.49 15.60 12.47
CA LYS A 50 9.09 15.65 11.99
C LYS A 50 8.89 16.27 10.59
N PRO A 51 9.70 17.22 10.09
CA PRO A 51 9.59 17.68 8.70
C PRO A 51 9.83 16.56 7.69
N ARG A 52 10.68 15.58 8.01
CA ARG A 52 10.89 14.37 7.17
C ARG A 52 9.64 13.47 7.17
N SER A 53 8.94 13.41 8.30
CA SER A 53 7.65 12.73 8.40
C SER A 53 6.55 13.44 7.61
N PHE A 54 6.61 14.75 7.34
CA PHE A 54 5.58 15.41 6.50
C PHE A 54 5.57 14.86 5.07
N LYS A 55 6.74 14.70 4.42
CA LYS A 55 6.85 14.05 3.10
C LYS A 55 6.29 12.62 3.14
N GLN A 56 6.57 11.88 4.21
CA GLN A 56 6.10 10.51 4.41
C GLN A 56 4.59 10.43 4.67
N VAL A 57 4.04 11.34 5.47
CA VAL A 57 2.60 11.47 5.74
C VAL A 57 1.85 11.91 4.49
N MET A 58 2.46 12.76 3.64
CA MET A 58 1.90 13.13 2.34
C MET A 58 1.96 11.96 1.34
N MET A 59 3.05 11.20 1.26
CA MET A 59 3.10 9.99 0.41
C MET A 59 2.10 8.92 0.85
N LEU A 60 1.93 8.74 2.17
CA LEU A 60 0.92 7.87 2.74
C LEU A 60 -0.50 8.37 2.41
N ALA A 61 -0.76 9.68 2.53
CA ALA A 61 -2.03 10.29 2.15
C ALA A 61 -2.30 10.20 0.63
N MET A 62 -1.25 10.12 -0.20
CA MET A 62 -1.33 9.84 -1.64
C MET A 62 -1.39 8.34 -1.97
N ASN A 63 -1.41 7.46 -0.96
CA ASN A 63 -1.46 6.00 -1.08
C ASN A 63 -0.34 5.39 -1.97
N VAL A 64 0.84 6.02 -2.00
CA VAL A 64 1.99 5.55 -2.78
C VAL A 64 2.83 4.60 -1.93
N GLY A 65 2.39 3.35 -1.82
CA GLY A 65 3.11 2.29 -1.09
C GLY A 65 3.49 1.09 -1.96
N PHE A 66 2.55 0.64 -2.79
CA PHE A 66 2.72 -0.48 -3.70
C PHE A 66 2.35 -0.07 -5.11
N ILE A 67 3.15 -0.50 -6.08
CA ILE A 67 2.81 -0.39 -7.50
C ILE A 67 2.65 -1.81 -8.01
N SER A 68 1.42 -2.20 -8.35
CA SER A 68 1.15 -3.45 -9.02
C SER A 68 1.03 -3.25 -10.53
N THR A 69 1.50 -4.24 -11.28
CA THR A 69 1.35 -4.31 -12.73
C THR A 69 1.05 -5.75 -13.11
N THR A 70 0.04 -5.93 -13.95
CA THR A 70 -0.36 -7.26 -14.42
C THR A 70 -0.25 -7.30 -15.94
N TYR A 71 0.42 -8.34 -16.45
CA TYR A 71 0.55 -8.64 -17.87
C TYR A 71 -0.18 -9.95 -18.20
N ALA A 72 -0.65 -10.08 -19.43
CA ALA A 72 -1.29 -11.30 -19.89
C ALA A 72 -0.80 -11.73 -21.27
N THR A 73 -0.59 -13.03 -21.42
CA THR A 73 -0.33 -13.69 -22.69
C THR A 73 -1.32 -14.84 -22.85
N VAL A 74 -2.09 -14.83 -23.93
CA VAL A 74 -3.05 -15.90 -24.23
C VAL A 74 -2.35 -16.98 -25.04
N ILE A 75 -2.51 -18.23 -24.62
CA ILE A 75 -2.04 -19.40 -25.34
C ILE A 75 -3.29 -20.16 -25.78
N ARG A 76 -3.55 -20.15 -27.08
CA ARG A 76 -4.70 -20.79 -27.70
C ARG A 76 -4.53 -22.31 -27.74
N ALA A 77 -5.64 -23.02 -27.80
CA ALA A 77 -5.64 -24.49 -27.90
C ALA A 77 -4.86 -25.03 -29.13
N ASP A 78 -4.75 -24.24 -30.21
CA ASP A 78 -3.98 -24.56 -31.42
C ASP A 78 -2.48 -24.25 -31.29
N GLY A 79 -2.03 -23.74 -30.14
CA GLY A 79 -0.65 -23.37 -29.86
C GLY A 79 -0.29 -21.93 -30.27
N ARG A 80 -1.21 -21.15 -30.84
CA ARG A 80 -0.96 -19.72 -31.07
C ARG A 80 -0.78 -18.99 -29.75
N VAL A 81 0.20 -18.08 -29.72
CA VAL A 81 0.48 -17.22 -28.57
C VAL A 81 0.17 -15.78 -28.95
N GLU A 82 -0.64 -15.12 -28.12
CA GLU A 82 -1.06 -13.73 -28.27
C GLU A 82 -0.61 -12.95 -27.04
N ASP A 83 0.39 -12.10 -27.20
CA ASP A 83 0.84 -11.21 -26.13
C ASP A 83 -0.05 -9.97 -26.08
N LEU A 84 -0.78 -9.80 -24.97
CA LEU A 84 -1.62 -8.63 -24.74
C LEU A 84 -0.87 -7.50 -24.03
N GLY A 85 0.36 -7.77 -23.56
CA GLY A 85 1.14 -6.83 -22.79
C GLY A 85 0.53 -6.54 -21.42
N MET A 86 0.69 -5.30 -20.97
CA MET A 86 0.23 -4.86 -19.65
C MET A 86 -1.28 -4.58 -19.68
N ILE A 87 -2.03 -5.33 -18.89
CA ILE A 87 -3.49 -5.25 -18.83
C ILE A 87 -4.02 -4.46 -17.63
N SER A 88 -3.25 -4.34 -16.53
CA SER A 88 -3.69 -3.59 -15.33
C SER A 88 -2.58 -2.91 -14.54
N ARG A 89 -3.03 -1.79 -13.92
CA ARG A 89 -2.45 -0.80 -13.01
C ARG A 89 -2.28 -1.08 -11.51
N ARG A 90 -3.18 -1.92 -10.98
CA ARG A 90 -3.92 -1.74 -9.71
C ARG A 90 -4.85 -2.96 -9.51
N VAL A 91 -5.53 -3.19 -8.38
CA VAL A 91 -5.49 -2.57 -7.03
C VAL A 91 -5.04 -3.61 -5.99
N VAL A 92 -4.04 -3.25 -5.16
CA VAL A 92 -3.72 -4.00 -3.93
C VAL A 92 -4.81 -3.74 -2.88
N THR A 93 -5.38 -4.81 -2.33
CA THR A 93 -6.52 -4.73 -1.39
C THR A 93 -6.07 -4.41 0.04
N ASN A 94 -7.02 -3.99 0.88
CA ASN A 94 -6.80 -3.78 2.31
C ASN A 94 -6.35 -5.07 3.01
N VAL A 95 -6.94 -6.21 2.64
CA VAL A 95 -6.56 -7.51 3.23
C VAL A 95 -5.16 -7.94 2.80
N GLY A 96 -4.77 -7.65 1.55
CA GLY A 96 -3.40 -7.85 1.05
C GLY A 96 -2.38 -6.98 1.79
N ALA A 97 -2.66 -5.68 1.94
CA ALA A 97 -1.80 -4.77 2.71
C ALA A 97 -1.67 -5.18 4.18
N ASN A 98 -2.77 -5.63 4.81
CA ASN A 98 -2.76 -6.16 6.17
C ASN A 98 -1.95 -7.44 6.30
N ALA A 99 -1.95 -8.31 5.28
CA ALA A 99 -1.10 -9.49 5.25
C ALA A 99 0.39 -9.13 5.21
N VAL A 100 0.79 -8.09 4.49
CA VAL A 100 2.16 -7.56 4.53
C VAL A 100 2.54 -7.06 5.92
N ALA A 101 1.66 -6.28 6.55
CA ALA A 101 1.89 -5.83 7.92
C ALA A 101 2.01 -7.01 8.90
N SER A 102 1.17 -8.04 8.73
CA SER A 102 1.18 -9.25 9.55
C SER A 102 2.42 -10.11 9.31
N ALA A 103 3.00 -10.10 8.11
CA ALA A 103 4.23 -10.84 7.86
C ALA A 103 5.41 -10.37 8.72
N PHE A 104 5.49 -9.08 9.04
CA PHE A 104 6.52 -8.55 9.92
C PHE A 104 6.41 -9.04 11.37
N ASN A 105 5.24 -9.51 11.81
CA ASN A 105 5.07 -10.12 13.14
C ASN A 105 5.09 -11.66 13.09
N GLY A 106 5.31 -12.26 11.92
CA GLY A 106 5.35 -13.71 11.71
C GLY A 106 3.98 -14.38 11.62
N ALA A 107 2.87 -13.64 11.63
CA ALA A 107 1.52 -14.21 11.49
C ALA A 107 1.11 -14.47 10.03
N PHE A 108 1.95 -14.11 9.06
CA PHE A 108 1.70 -14.34 7.64
C PHE A 108 3.00 -14.63 6.89
N THR A 109 2.93 -15.48 5.88
CA THR A 109 4.07 -15.79 5.00
C THR A 109 3.84 -15.17 3.63
N LEU A 110 4.64 -14.16 3.26
CA LEU A 110 4.42 -13.44 1.99
C LEU A 110 4.69 -14.27 0.73
N SER A 111 5.48 -15.32 0.82
CA SER A 111 5.70 -16.24 -0.30
C SER A 111 4.45 -17.02 -0.69
N ASP A 112 3.42 -17.06 0.16
CA ASP A 112 2.17 -17.77 -0.12
C ASP A 112 1.35 -17.09 -1.21
N PHE A 113 1.62 -15.82 -1.53
CA PHE A 113 0.92 -15.05 -2.57
C PHE A 113 1.35 -15.42 -3.99
N ASP A 114 1.22 -16.68 -4.38
CA ASP A 114 1.60 -17.18 -5.71
C ASP A 114 0.43 -17.77 -6.51
N PHE A 115 -0.82 -17.74 -6.01
CA PHE A 115 -1.96 -18.32 -6.72
C PHE A 115 -2.68 -17.29 -7.61
N HIS A 116 -2.81 -17.59 -8.89
CA HIS A 116 -3.46 -16.74 -9.88
C HIS A 116 -4.88 -17.22 -10.16
N GLY A 117 -5.88 -16.44 -9.74
CA GLY A 117 -7.28 -16.63 -10.10
C GLY A 117 -7.70 -15.71 -11.25
N SER A 118 -8.73 -16.11 -11.99
CA SER A 118 -9.35 -15.28 -13.02
C SER A 118 -10.87 -15.36 -12.95
N GLY A 119 -11.55 -14.36 -13.51
CA GLY A 119 -12.99 -14.25 -13.40
C GLY A 119 -13.65 -13.48 -14.53
N THR A 120 -14.97 -13.43 -14.48
CA THR A 120 -15.85 -12.74 -15.46
C THR A 120 -16.57 -11.53 -14.86
N GLY A 121 -16.23 -11.17 -13.61
CA GLY A 121 -16.80 -10.02 -12.95
C GLY A 121 -16.36 -8.70 -13.58
N ILE A 122 -17.31 -7.79 -13.75
CA ILE A 122 -17.10 -6.47 -14.38
C ILE A 122 -17.18 -5.30 -13.39
N THR A 123 -17.53 -5.56 -12.13
CA THR A 123 -17.56 -4.53 -11.09
C THR A 123 -16.16 -3.97 -10.92
N ALA A 124 -16.06 -2.64 -10.87
CA ALA A 124 -14.79 -1.94 -10.66
C ALA A 124 -14.05 -2.50 -9.42
N GLU A 125 -12.74 -2.64 -9.54
CA GLU A 125 -11.85 -3.02 -8.46
C GLU A 125 -11.94 -2.05 -7.28
N ALA A 126 -12.07 -2.60 -6.07
CA ALA A 126 -12.12 -1.82 -4.85
C ALA A 126 -11.08 -2.34 -3.84
N VAL A 127 -10.49 -1.43 -3.06
CA VAL A 127 -9.57 -1.81 -1.97
C VAL A 127 -10.23 -2.69 -0.90
N GLY A 128 -11.56 -2.70 -0.82
CA GLY A 128 -12.32 -3.55 0.09
C GLY A 128 -12.57 -4.96 -0.42
N ASP A 129 -12.21 -5.27 -1.67
CA ASP A 129 -12.43 -6.60 -2.24
C ASP A 129 -11.61 -7.64 -1.48
N THR A 130 -12.24 -8.79 -1.22
CA THR A 130 -11.61 -9.93 -0.54
C THR A 130 -11.61 -11.19 -1.40
N ALA A 131 -12.29 -11.15 -2.55
CA ALA A 131 -12.36 -12.20 -3.56
C ALA A 131 -12.60 -11.57 -4.94
N LEU A 132 -12.50 -12.38 -5.99
CA LEU A 132 -13.00 -12.01 -7.31
C LEU A 132 -14.54 -11.97 -7.30
N VAL A 133 -15.13 -11.16 -8.17
CA VAL A 133 -16.59 -10.99 -8.20
C VAL A 133 -17.26 -12.22 -8.79
N THR A 134 -16.68 -12.80 -9.84
CA THR A 134 -17.17 -14.04 -10.44
C THR A 134 -15.98 -14.87 -10.90
N GLU A 135 -15.34 -15.53 -9.94
CA GLU A 135 -14.21 -16.42 -10.18
C GLU A 135 -14.62 -17.61 -11.07
N VAL A 136 -13.75 -17.95 -12.02
CA VAL A 136 -13.89 -19.11 -12.90
C VAL A 136 -12.57 -19.87 -12.96
N ALA A 137 -12.64 -21.11 -13.45
CA ALA A 137 -11.50 -22.02 -13.52
C ALA A 137 -10.85 -22.29 -12.14
N THR A 138 -9.82 -23.12 -12.14
CA THR A 138 -9.01 -23.35 -10.94
C THR A 138 -7.85 -22.37 -10.94
N ARG A 139 -7.51 -21.83 -9.76
CA ARG A 139 -6.35 -20.95 -9.62
C ARG A 139 -5.07 -21.69 -10.00
N ALA A 140 -4.23 -21.04 -10.79
CA ALA A 140 -2.94 -21.59 -11.15
C ALA A 140 -1.88 -21.20 -10.10
N THR A 141 -1.08 -22.17 -9.65
CA THR A 141 0.12 -21.87 -8.87
C THR A 141 1.14 -21.18 -9.77
N GLY A 142 1.65 -20.05 -9.29
CA GLY A 142 2.62 -19.24 -9.98
C GLY A 142 4.05 -19.57 -9.59
N THR A 143 4.99 -19.18 -10.44
CA THR A 143 6.42 -19.24 -10.13
C THR A 143 6.90 -17.88 -9.66
N ALA A 144 7.30 -17.79 -8.40
CA ALA A 144 7.83 -16.57 -7.79
C ALA A 144 9.26 -16.27 -8.23
N SER A 145 9.57 -14.99 -8.45
CA SER A 145 10.91 -14.50 -8.79
C SER A 145 11.10 -13.02 -8.41
N ASN A 146 12.35 -12.55 -8.40
CA ASN A 146 12.71 -11.13 -8.19
C ASN A 146 13.58 -10.64 -9.37
N PRO A 147 13.00 -10.49 -10.56
CA PRO A 147 13.76 -10.24 -11.80
C PRO A 147 14.47 -8.89 -11.81
N THR A 148 13.98 -7.92 -11.03
CA THR A 148 14.68 -6.67 -10.75
C THR A 148 14.39 -6.26 -9.31
N ALA A 149 15.40 -5.97 -8.49
CA ALA A 149 15.14 -5.48 -7.14
C ALA A 149 14.68 -4.00 -7.18
N PRO A 150 13.74 -3.55 -6.34
CA PRO A 150 12.98 -4.27 -5.30
C PRO A 150 11.58 -4.72 -5.77
N THR A 151 11.51 -5.63 -6.75
CA THR A 151 10.23 -6.18 -7.25
C THR A 151 10.04 -7.63 -6.86
N TYR A 152 8.77 -8.00 -6.65
CA TYR A 152 8.30 -9.38 -6.58
C TYR A 152 7.50 -9.67 -7.86
N ARG A 153 7.71 -10.85 -8.47
CA ARG A 153 6.96 -11.30 -9.63
C ARG A 153 6.45 -12.72 -9.42
N SER A 154 5.20 -12.97 -9.77
CA SER A 154 4.62 -14.30 -9.88
C SER A 154 4.06 -14.51 -11.28
N VAL A 155 4.36 -15.67 -11.87
CA VAL A 155 3.87 -16.05 -13.21
C VAL A 155 3.07 -17.34 -13.10
N GLY A 156 1.76 -17.28 -13.35
CA GLY A 156 0.86 -18.43 -13.32
C GLY A 156 0.03 -18.55 -14.60
N THR A 157 -0.18 -19.78 -15.07
CA THR A 157 -0.95 -20.06 -16.30
C THR A 157 -2.29 -20.71 -15.95
N VAL A 158 -3.39 -19.98 -16.12
CA VAL A 158 -4.75 -20.50 -15.90
C VAL A 158 -5.27 -21.13 -17.18
N THR A 159 -5.70 -22.39 -17.11
CA THR A 159 -6.26 -23.14 -18.25
C THR A 159 -7.78 -23.20 -18.15
N TYR A 160 -8.46 -23.07 -19.29
CA TYR A 160 -9.92 -23.00 -19.36
C TYR A 160 -10.51 -24.25 -20.01
N ALA A 161 -11.54 -24.82 -19.36
CA ALA A 161 -12.27 -25.98 -19.85
C ALA A 161 -13.59 -25.62 -20.56
N ALA A 162 -13.88 -24.34 -20.73
CA ALA A 162 -15.09 -23.82 -21.35
C ALA A 162 -14.84 -22.39 -21.88
N SER A 163 -15.82 -21.84 -22.59
CA SER A 163 -15.74 -20.47 -23.09
C SER A 163 -16.08 -19.45 -22.01
N PHE A 164 -15.22 -18.44 -21.85
CA PHE A 164 -15.41 -17.34 -20.91
C PHE A 164 -14.95 -16.02 -21.51
N ALA A 165 -15.52 -14.92 -21.01
CA ALA A 165 -15.02 -13.57 -21.23
C ALA A 165 -14.30 -13.13 -19.95
N ILE A 166 -12.98 -13.32 -19.89
CA ILE A 166 -12.20 -13.05 -18.68
C ILE A 166 -11.95 -11.56 -18.54
N THR A 167 -12.36 -10.97 -17.42
CA THR A 167 -12.32 -9.52 -17.16
C THR A 167 -11.65 -9.15 -15.85
N GLU A 168 -11.31 -10.14 -15.02
CA GLU A 168 -10.62 -9.91 -13.76
C GLU A 168 -9.55 -10.97 -13.51
N HIS A 169 -8.50 -10.54 -12.81
CA HIS A 169 -7.39 -11.37 -12.31
C HIS A 169 -7.23 -11.08 -10.82
N GLY A 170 -6.89 -12.10 -10.06
CA GLY A 170 -6.58 -11.98 -8.65
C GLY A 170 -5.30 -12.74 -8.29
N LEU A 171 -4.49 -12.16 -7.43
CA LEU A 171 -3.39 -12.86 -6.77
C LEU A 171 -3.81 -13.26 -5.36
N PHE A 172 -3.70 -14.54 -5.04
CA PHE A 172 -4.21 -15.13 -3.80
C PHE A 172 -3.11 -15.86 -3.02
N SER A 173 -3.35 -16.03 -1.72
CA SER A 173 -2.46 -16.79 -0.83
C SER A 173 -2.71 -18.30 -0.82
N ALA A 174 -3.67 -18.80 -1.60
CA ALA A 174 -4.06 -20.21 -1.62
C ALA A 174 -4.79 -20.59 -2.92
N SER A 175 -4.76 -21.88 -3.28
CA SER A 175 -5.44 -22.46 -4.46
C SER A 175 -6.96 -22.39 -4.38
N THR A 176 -7.52 -22.36 -3.17
CA THR A 176 -8.94 -22.14 -2.88
C THR A 176 -9.03 -21.36 -1.56
N SER A 177 -10.02 -20.48 -1.42
CA SER A 177 -10.10 -19.58 -0.28
C SER A 177 -8.82 -18.74 -0.12
N GLY A 178 -8.51 -18.23 1.07
CA GLY A 178 -7.28 -17.46 1.31
C GLY A 178 -7.43 -15.96 1.06
N THR A 179 -6.33 -15.23 1.22
CA THR A 179 -6.31 -13.77 1.14
C THR A 179 -6.13 -13.31 -0.30
N LEU A 180 -6.98 -12.39 -0.76
CA LEU A 180 -6.80 -11.69 -2.03
C LEU A 180 -5.80 -10.55 -1.86
N PHE A 181 -4.64 -10.62 -2.50
CA PHE A 181 -3.62 -9.58 -2.44
C PHE A 181 -3.96 -8.38 -3.33
N ASP A 182 -4.25 -8.65 -4.59
CA ASP A 182 -4.54 -7.67 -5.63
C ASP A 182 -5.65 -8.20 -6.52
N ARG A 183 -6.59 -7.32 -6.88
CA ARG A 183 -7.59 -7.58 -7.90
C ARG A 183 -7.40 -6.56 -9.01
N SER A 184 -7.25 -7.07 -10.22
CA SER A 184 -7.05 -6.33 -11.44
C SER A 184 -8.27 -6.51 -12.34
N VAL A 185 -8.97 -5.43 -12.70
CA VAL A 185 -10.05 -5.46 -13.71
C VAL A 185 -9.55 -4.92 -15.05
N PHE A 186 -9.92 -5.57 -16.15
CA PHE A 186 -9.43 -5.24 -17.50
C PHE A 186 -10.47 -5.56 -18.59
N ALA A 187 -10.16 -5.16 -19.82
CA ALA A 187 -11.01 -5.43 -20.98
C ALA A 187 -11.11 -6.93 -21.26
N ALA A 188 -12.28 -7.41 -21.67
CA ALA A 188 -12.55 -8.83 -21.82
C ALA A 188 -11.54 -9.55 -22.73
N ILE A 189 -10.95 -10.63 -22.20
CA ILE A 189 -10.14 -11.60 -22.93
C ILE A 189 -11.02 -12.84 -23.15
N ASN A 190 -11.44 -13.05 -24.38
CA ASN A 190 -12.26 -14.21 -24.72
C ASN A 190 -11.37 -15.46 -24.83
N VAL A 191 -11.76 -16.50 -24.11
CA VAL A 191 -11.11 -17.81 -24.12
C VAL A 191 -12.12 -18.88 -24.50
N ALA A 192 -11.64 -19.96 -25.10
CA ALA A 192 -12.39 -21.18 -25.37
C ALA A 192 -11.84 -22.37 -24.57
N ASN A 193 -12.50 -23.52 -24.66
CA ASN A 193 -11.98 -24.76 -24.10
C ASN A 193 -10.59 -25.08 -24.69
N GLY A 194 -9.63 -25.36 -23.82
CA GLY A 194 -8.23 -25.63 -24.19
C GLY A 194 -7.36 -24.38 -24.29
N ASP A 195 -7.93 -23.17 -24.26
CA ASP A 195 -7.13 -21.95 -24.14
C ASP A 195 -6.59 -21.81 -22.72
N SER A 196 -5.49 -21.07 -22.59
CA SER A 196 -4.95 -20.65 -21.30
C SER A 196 -4.50 -19.19 -21.35
N ILE A 197 -4.44 -18.55 -20.18
CA ILE A 197 -3.87 -17.22 -20.02
C ILE A 197 -2.73 -17.32 -19.01
N GLN A 198 -1.53 -16.97 -19.45
CA GLN A 198 -0.41 -16.73 -18.55
C GLN A 198 -0.51 -15.31 -18.01
N PHE A 199 -0.71 -15.20 -16.70
CA PHE A 199 -0.68 -13.94 -15.99
C PHE A 199 0.69 -13.74 -15.36
N THR A 200 1.29 -12.59 -15.63
CA THR A 200 2.50 -12.13 -14.94
C THR A 200 2.14 -10.97 -14.04
N TYR A 201 2.11 -11.23 -12.73
CA TYR A 201 1.91 -10.21 -11.71
C TYR A 201 3.27 -9.69 -11.24
N THR A 202 3.45 -8.38 -11.17
CA THR A 202 4.64 -7.76 -10.59
C THR A 202 4.23 -6.70 -9.56
N LEU A 203 4.76 -6.83 -8.35
CA LEU A 203 4.70 -5.85 -7.27
C LEU A 203 6.04 -5.12 -7.18
N THR A 204 6.01 -3.80 -7.27
CA THR A 204 7.17 -2.94 -7.02
C THR A 204 7.00 -2.21 -5.70
N VAL A 205 8.00 -2.33 -4.82
CA VAL A 205 8.05 -1.60 -3.54
C VAL A 205 8.97 -0.39 -3.69
N SER A 206 8.46 0.82 -3.48
CA SER A 206 9.29 2.02 -3.63
C SER A 206 10.21 2.21 -2.42
N SER A 207 11.51 2.47 -2.65
CA SER A 207 12.48 2.81 -1.61
C SER A 207 12.68 4.33 -1.46
N GLY A 208 13.24 4.79 -0.34
CA GLY A 208 13.64 6.20 -0.17
C GLY A 208 12.57 7.14 0.41
N GLY A 209 11.69 6.60 1.27
CA GLY A 209 10.77 7.39 2.10
C GLY A 209 11.43 8.58 2.78
#